data_AF-A0A7W1TL56-F1
#
_entry.id   AF-A0A7W1TL56-F1
#
_cell.length_a   1.000
_cell.length_b   1.000
_cell.length_c   1.000
_cell.angle_alpha   90.00
_cell.angle_beta   90.00
_cell.angle_gamma   90.00
#
_symmetry.space_group_name_H-M   'P 1'
#
loop_
_entity.id
_entity.type
_entity.pdbx_description
1 polymer ?
#
loop_
_entity_poly.entity_id
_entity_poly.type
_entity_poly.pdbx_seq_one_letter_code
_entity_poly.pdbx_strand_id
1 'polypeptide(L)'
;MARNGKTDTVKTNWYVDLVMALLFLIVLAPTFTGLPLHEWLGVAGGAVIIVHLLLHWQWIVTTTKRFFGQVNALARLNYVINSLLLVTLIVVILSGLMISETVLKFFGLTASGSSAWRGIHSTSTSAILVLFGVHVAMHWKWVTHAVVQYVFTPLRQPNS
;
A
#
# COMPACT_ATOMS: atom_id res chain seq x y z
N MET A 1 -12.49 36.55 -9.45
CA MET A 1 -11.72 35.76 -8.45
C MET A 1 -11.90 34.27 -8.76
N ALA A 2 -11.01 33.70 -9.58
CA ALA A 2 -11.05 32.27 -9.89
C ALA A 2 -10.19 31.51 -8.86
N ARG A 3 -10.82 30.82 -7.90
CA ARG A 3 -10.13 29.82 -7.07
C ARG A 3 -9.79 28.64 -7.98
N ASN A 4 -8.59 28.67 -8.54
CA ASN A 4 -8.09 27.62 -9.41
C ASN A 4 -7.92 26.33 -8.59
N GLY A 5 -8.60 25.27 -9.01
CA GLY A 5 -8.74 23.97 -8.31
C GLY A 5 -7.46 23.16 -8.21
N LYS A 6 -6.46 23.67 -7.48
CA LYS A 6 -5.39 22.84 -6.92
C LYS A 6 -5.95 22.22 -5.65
N THR A 7 -6.60 21.07 -5.77
CA THR A 7 -6.75 20.18 -4.62
C THR A 7 -5.37 20.01 -4.00
N ASP A 8 -5.29 20.26 -2.70
CA ASP A 8 -4.05 20.30 -1.92
C ASP A 8 -3.39 18.92 -2.01
N THR A 9 -2.46 18.73 -2.94
CA THR A 9 -1.93 17.41 -3.37
C THR A 9 -1.40 16.59 -2.20
N VAL A 10 -0.88 17.28 -1.18
CA VAL A 10 -0.44 16.68 0.09
C VAL A 10 -1.59 16.02 0.84
N LYS A 11 -2.76 16.66 0.91
CA LYS A 11 -3.96 16.09 1.55
C LYS A 11 -4.44 14.86 0.80
N THR A 12 -4.49 14.91 -0.53
CA THR A 12 -4.90 13.75 -1.35
C THR A 12 -3.98 12.56 -1.12
N ASN A 13 -2.66 12.76 -1.17
CA ASN A 13 -1.70 11.67 -0.93
C ASN A 13 -1.86 11.08 0.47
N TRP A 14 -2.02 11.92 1.48
CA TRP A 14 -2.21 11.46 2.85
C TRP A 14 -3.46 10.60 3.04
N TYR A 15 -4.59 11.00 2.43
CA TYR A 15 -5.82 10.20 2.48
C TYR A 15 -5.66 8.87 1.74
N VAL A 16 -4.99 8.85 0.58
CA VAL A 16 -4.69 7.61 -0.16
C VAL A 16 -3.84 6.67 0.69
N ASP A 17 -2.80 7.19 1.35
CA ASP A 17 -1.93 6.40 2.23
C ASP A 17 -2.69 5.86 3.45
N LEU A 18 -3.57 6.67 4.05
CA LEU A 18 -4.41 6.25 5.17
C LEU A 18 -5.38 5.14 4.75
N VAL A 19 -6.09 5.31 3.63
CA VAL A 19 -7.01 4.30 3.09
C VAL A 19 -6.25 3.01 2.78
N MET A 20 -5.07 3.12 2.15
CA MET A 20 -4.23 1.96 1.86
C MET A 20 -3.82 1.23 3.14
N ALA A 21 -3.38 1.95 4.17
CA ALA A 21 -2.98 1.35 5.44
C ALA A 21 -4.14 0.64 6.14
N LEU A 22 -5.32 1.26 6.20
CA LEU A 22 -6.52 0.63 6.79
C LEU A 22 -6.96 -0.60 6.01
N LEU A 23 -6.99 -0.50 4.67
CA LEU A 23 -7.35 -1.61 3.80
C LEU A 23 -6.38 -2.79 3.96
N PHE A 24 -5.08 -2.51 4.04
CA PHE A 24 -4.06 -3.53 4.29
C PHE A 24 -4.31 -4.28 5.60
N LEU A 25 -4.61 -3.55 6.69
CA LEU A 25 -4.93 -4.17 7.98
C LEU A 25 -6.17 -5.06 7.94
N ILE A 26 -7.21 -4.65 7.20
CA ILE A 26 -8.43 -5.44 7.04
C ILE A 26 -8.15 -6.71 6.23
N VAL A 27 -7.39 -6.60 5.14
CA VAL A 27 -7.03 -7.74 4.27
C VAL A 27 -6.19 -8.79 5.00
N LEU A 28 -5.37 -8.39 5.98
CA LEU A 28 -4.58 -9.30 6.82
C LEU A 28 -5.39 -10.20 7.75
N ALA A 29 -6.70 -9.97 7.89
CA ALA A 29 -7.59 -10.76 8.73
C ALA A 29 -8.64 -11.55 7.90
N PRO A 30 -8.21 -12.55 7.09
CA PRO A 30 -9.13 -13.35 6.27
C PRO A 30 -10.14 -14.14 7.12
N THR A 31 -9.76 -14.55 8.34
CA THR A 31 -10.66 -15.26 9.28
C THR A 31 -11.82 -14.39 9.74
N PHE A 32 -11.63 -13.06 9.80
CA PHE A 32 -12.67 -12.11 10.20
C PHE A 32 -13.50 -11.64 9.02
N THR A 33 -12.86 -11.40 7.86
CA THR A 33 -13.54 -10.90 6.66
C THR A 33 -14.27 -12.00 5.89
N GLY A 34 -13.84 -13.26 6.01
CA GLY A 34 -14.34 -14.36 5.19
C GLY A 34 -13.73 -14.34 3.78
N LEU A 35 -13.73 -15.51 3.12
CA LEU A 35 -13.02 -15.70 1.85
C LEU A 35 -13.50 -14.76 0.73
N PRO A 36 -14.82 -14.59 0.45
CA PRO A 36 -15.27 -13.74 -0.65
C PRO A 36 -14.88 -12.26 -0.46
N LEU A 37 -15.03 -11.73 0.77
CA LEU A 37 -14.67 -10.36 1.05
C LEU A 37 -13.15 -10.15 1.01
N HIS A 38 -12.36 -11.09 1.54
CA HIS A 38 -10.89 -11.02 1.46
C HIS A 38 -10.42 -10.90 0.00
N GLU A 39 -10.98 -11.70 -0.90
CA GLU A 39 -10.61 -11.68 -2.32
C GLU A 39 -10.99 -10.33 -2.98
N TRP A 40 -12.20 -9.82 -2.76
CA TRP A 40 -12.63 -8.53 -3.30
C TRP A 40 -11.86 -7.34 -2.70
N LEU A 41 -11.56 -7.39 -1.40
CA LEU A 41 -10.72 -6.39 -0.74
C LEU A 41 -9.28 -6.44 -1.27
N GLY A 42 -8.77 -7.63 -1.60
CA GLY A 42 -7.48 -7.78 -2.28
C GLY A 42 -7.46 -7.12 -3.66
N VAL A 43 -8.52 -7.30 -4.46
CA VAL A 43 -8.68 -6.63 -5.77
C VAL A 43 -8.75 -5.11 -5.60
N ALA A 44 -9.59 -4.63 -4.68
CA ALA A 44 -9.70 -3.21 -4.37
C ALA A 44 -8.36 -2.63 -3.88
N GLY A 45 -7.64 -3.38 -3.05
CA GLY A 45 -6.30 -3.03 -2.58
C GLY A 45 -5.31 -2.88 -3.73
N GLY A 46 -5.29 -3.85 -4.65
CA GLY A 46 -4.49 -3.75 -5.86
C GLY A 46 -4.79 -2.48 -6.67
N ALA A 47 -6.06 -2.10 -6.82
CA ALA A 47 -6.42 -0.86 -7.49
C ALA A 47 -5.94 0.40 -6.75
N VAL A 48 -6.09 0.46 -5.43
CA VAL A 48 -5.59 1.58 -4.60
C VAL A 48 -4.08 1.73 -4.72
N ILE A 49 -3.36 0.61 -4.75
CA ILE A 49 -1.90 0.59 -4.94
C ILE A 49 -1.51 1.13 -6.30
N ILE A 50 -2.20 0.72 -7.37
CA ILE A 50 -1.95 1.25 -8.71
C ILE A 50 -2.13 2.77 -8.72
N VAL A 51 -3.21 3.27 -8.12
CA VAL A 51 -3.46 4.72 -7.99
C VAL A 51 -2.32 5.40 -7.23
N HIS A 52 -1.89 4.85 -6.10
CA HIS A 52 -0.75 5.38 -5.35
C HIS A 52 0.53 5.42 -6.19
N LEU A 53 0.87 4.35 -6.93
CA LEU A 53 2.06 4.31 -7.78
C LEU A 53 2.00 5.36 -8.90
N LEU A 54 0.83 5.58 -9.49
CA LEU A 54 0.62 6.60 -10.52
C LEU A 54 0.77 8.02 -9.95
N LEU A 55 0.20 8.29 -8.77
CA LEU A 55 0.34 9.57 -8.07
C LEU A 55 1.81 9.87 -7.70
N HIS A 56 2.56 8.82 -7.34
CA HIS A 56 3.95 8.92 -6.92
C HIS A 56 4.96 8.62 -8.04
N TRP A 57 4.52 8.49 -9.30
CA TRP A 57 5.37 8.04 -10.43
C TRP A 57 6.61 8.91 -10.63
N GLN A 58 6.45 10.23 -10.60
CA GLN A 58 7.58 11.17 -10.74
C GLN A 58 8.58 11.04 -9.59
N TRP A 59 8.09 10.80 -8.38
CA TRP A 59 8.94 10.56 -7.21
C TRP A 59 9.72 9.26 -7.38
N ILE A 60 9.09 8.18 -7.87
CA ILE A 60 9.75 6.91 -8.16
C ILE A 60 10.89 7.13 -9.16
N VAL A 61 10.61 7.71 -10.33
CA VAL A 61 11.61 7.96 -11.38
C VAL A 61 12.77 8.81 -10.85
N THR A 62 12.47 9.89 -10.12
CA THR A 62 13.49 10.79 -9.59
C THR A 62 14.36 10.11 -8.53
N THR A 63 13.74 9.31 -7.66
CA THR A 63 14.44 8.58 -6.59
C THR A 63 15.31 7.47 -7.16
N THR A 64 14.82 6.71 -8.15
CA THR A 64 15.60 5.71 -8.88
C THR A 64 16.82 6.31 -9.56
N LYS A 65 16.70 7.47 -10.21
CA LYS A 65 17.85 8.18 -10.78
C LYS A 65 18.87 8.60 -9.72
N ARG A 66 18.40 9.11 -8.59
CA ARG A 66 19.26 9.54 -7.46
C ARG A 66 19.97 8.36 -6.78
N PHE A 67 19.39 7.17 -6.80
CA PHE A 67 20.01 5.97 -6.22
C PHE A 67 21.39 5.66 -6.84
N PHE A 68 21.55 5.89 -8.15
CA PHE A 68 22.84 5.74 -8.85
C PHE A 68 23.81 6.91 -8.61
N GLY A 69 23.39 7.95 -7.88
CA GLY A 69 24.24 9.07 -7.48
C GLY A 69 24.85 8.91 -6.07
N GLN A 70 25.44 10.00 -5.58
CA GLN A 70 25.94 10.08 -4.20
C GLN A 70 24.80 10.37 -3.23
N VAL A 71 24.15 9.31 -2.75
CA VAL A 71 23.13 9.36 -1.69
C VAL A 71 23.65 8.69 -0.43
N ASN A 72 23.19 9.16 0.74
CA ASN A 72 23.58 8.58 2.02
C ASN A 72 23.02 7.14 2.20
N ALA A 73 23.60 6.40 3.15
CA ALA A 73 23.24 5.00 3.39
C ALA A 73 21.75 4.80 3.76
N LEU A 74 21.16 5.73 4.54
CA LEU A 74 19.75 5.68 4.92
C LEU A 74 18.81 5.86 3.72
N ALA A 75 19.13 6.76 2.78
CA ALA A 75 18.36 6.95 1.56
C ALA A 75 18.44 5.70 0.65
N ARG A 76 19.61 5.05 0.59
CA ARG A 76 19.76 3.76 -0.12
C ARG A 76 18.92 2.67 0.51
N LEU A 77 18.95 2.53 1.83
CA LEU A 77 18.14 1.55 2.55
C LEU A 77 16.64 1.80 2.33
N ASN A 78 16.18 3.04 2.47
CA ASN A 78 14.78 3.41 2.18
C ASN A 78 14.38 3.01 0.76
N TYR A 79 15.23 3.29 -0.23
CA TYR A 79 14.96 2.91 -1.61
C TYR A 79 14.86 1.39 -1.79
N VAL A 80 15.77 0.63 -1.18
CA VAL A 80 15.75 -0.85 -1.23
C VAL A 80 14.48 -1.39 -0.58
N ILE A 81 14.12 -0.93 0.62
CA ILE A 81 12.90 -1.38 1.31
C ILE A 81 11.65 -1.05 0.50
N ASN A 82 11.54 0.15 -0.04
CA ASN A 82 10.41 0.53 -0.90
C ASN A 82 10.33 -0.29 -2.19
N SER A 83 11.48 -0.61 -2.79
CA SER A 83 11.54 -1.46 -3.98
C SER A 83 11.13 -2.90 -3.67
N LEU A 84 11.60 -3.45 -2.55
CA LEU A 84 11.21 -4.79 -2.09
C LEU A 84 9.72 -4.85 -1.74
N LEU A 85 9.18 -3.80 -1.10
CA LEU A 85 7.74 -3.67 -0.85
C LEU A 85 6.97 -3.71 -2.16
N LEU A 86 7.34 -2.90 -3.15
CA LEU A 86 6.67 -2.87 -4.45
C LEU A 86 6.66 -4.24 -5.12
N VAL A 87 7.81 -4.92 -5.18
CA VAL A 87 7.91 -6.26 -5.79
C VAL A 87 7.06 -7.27 -5.02
N THR A 88 7.16 -7.30 -3.70
CA THR A 88 6.40 -8.24 -2.86
C THR A 88 4.90 -8.00 -2.99
N LEU A 89 4.49 -6.75 -3.11
CA LEU A 89 3.10 -6.34 -3.29
C LEU A 89 2.54 -6.81 -4.64
N ILE A 90 3.31 -6.71 -5.72
CA ILE A 90 2.94 -7.28 -7.02
C ILE A 90 2.79 -8.79 -6.92
N VAL A 91 3.76 -9.48 -6.29
CA VAL A 91 3.74 -10.94 -6.13
C VAL A 91 2.52 -11.40 -5.31
N VAL A 92 2.21 -10.74 -4.18
CA VAL A 92 1.09 -11.14 -3.32
C VAL A 92 -0.27 -10.92 -4.00
N ILE A 93 -0.43 -9.82 -4.75
CA ILE A 93 -1.66 -9.54 -5.52
C ILE A 93 -1.83 -10.57 -6.63
N LEU A 94 -0.80 -10.78 -7.45
CA LEU A 94 -0.89 -11.72 -8.58
C LEU A 94 -1.14 -13.15 -8.09
N SER A 95 -0.39 -13.61 -7.09
CA SER A 95 -0.60 -14.93 -6.51
C SER A 95 -1.98 -15.06 -5.85
N GLY A 96 -2.50 -14.00 -5.22
CA GLY A 96 -3.86 -13.94 -4.67
C GLY A 96 -4.93 -14.08 -5.75
N LEU A 97 -4.78 -13.39 -6.88
CA LEU A 97 -5.67 -13.54 -8.03
C LEU A 97 -5.64 -14.96 -8.60
N MET A 98 -4.47 -15.60 -8.68
CA MET A 98 -4.31 -16.96 -9.22
C MET A 98 -4.95 -18.06 -8.34
N ILE A 99 -5.13 -17.79 -7.05
CA ILE A 99 -5.82 -18.69 -6.11
C ILE A 99 -7.26 -18.28 -5.80
N SER A 100 -7.70 -17.09 -6.25
CA SER A 100 -9.03 -16.57 -5.93
C SER A 100 -10.11 -17.39 -6.60
N GLU A 101 -11.06 -17.88 -5.80
CA GLU A 101 -12.17 -18.65 -6.32
C GLU A 101 -13.34 -17.75 -6.73
N THR A 102 -13.64 -16.73 -5.94
CA THR A 102 -14.82 -15.88 -6.14
C THR A 102 -14.61 -14.92 -7.31
N VAL A 103 -13.44 -14.26 -7.36
CA VAL A 103 -13.14 -13.28 -8.40
C VAL A 103 -12.99 -13.98 -9.75
N LEU A 104 -12.26 -15.10 -9.83
CA LEU A 104 -12.11 -15.83 -11.09
C LEU A 104 -13.45 -16.39 -11.58
N LYS A 105 -14.27 -16.99 -10.70
CA LYS A 105 -15.62 -17.47 -11.06
C LYS A 105 -16.51 -16.33 -11.57
N PHE A 106 -16.42 -15.13 -11.01
CA PHE A 106 -17.16 -13.95 -11.50
C PHE A 106 -16.82 -13.62 -12.97
N PHE A 107 -15.58 -13.83 -13.38
CA PHE A 107 -15.14 -13.66 -14.78
C PHE A 107 -15.30 -14.93 -15.64
N GLY A 108 -15.95 -15.99 -15.13
CA GLY A 108 -16.10 -17.27 -15.84
C GLY A 108 -14.82 -18.08 -15.95
N LEU A 109 -13.80 -17.76 -15.15
CA LEU A 109 -12.51 -18.46 -15.09
C LEU A 109 -12.49 -19.47 -13.93
N THR A 110 -11.65 -20.50 -14.07
CA THR A 110 -11.40 -21.46 -12.99
C THR A 110 -10.08 -21.15 -12.30
N ALA A 111 -10.08 -21.17 -10.97
CA ALA A 111 -8.86 -21.04 -10.20
C ALA A 111 -7.99 -22.28 -10.43
N SER A 112 -6.69 -22.06 -10.70
CA SER A 112 -5.74 -23.19 -10.76
C SER A 112 -5.65 -23.91 -9.41
N GLY A 113 -5.86 -23.18 -8.31
CA GLY A 113 -5.86 -23.70 -6.94
C GLY A 113 -4.55 -24.33 -6.48
N SER A 114 -3.47 -24.24 -7.28
CA SER A 114 -2.26 -25.03 -7.07
C SER A 114 -1.57 -24.71 -5.74
N SER A 115 -0.94 -25.71 -5.13
CA SER A 115 -0.14 -25.56 -3.91
C SER A 115 1.00 -24.56 -4.09
N ALA A 116 1.57 -24.45 -5.30
CA ALA A 116 2.61 -23.49 -5.63
C ALA A 116 2.14 -22.04 -5.46
N TRP A 117 1.00 -21.67 -6.06
CA TRP A 117 0.44 -20.32 -5.92
C TRP A 117 0.06 -19.98 -4.48
N ARG A 118 -0.51 -20.95 -3.74
CA ARG A 118 -0.81 -20.79 -2.31
C ARG A 118 0.46 -20.56 -1.48
N GLY A 119 1.54 -21.29 -1.78
CA GLY A 119 2.84 -21.13 -1.13
C GLY A 119 3.48 -19.76 -1.43
N ILE A 120 3.43 -19.30 -2.68
CA ILE A 120 3.91 -17.97 -3.08
C ILE A 120 3.09 -16.89 -2.37
N HIS A 121 1.77 -17.01 -2.35
CA HIS A 121 0.90 -16.04 -1.68
C HIS A 121 1.20 -15.98 -0.16
N SER A 122 1.26 -17.12 0.52
CA SER A 122 1.56 -17.18 1.96
C SER A 122 2.94 -16.61 2.32
N THR A 123 3.96 -16.94 1.52
CA THR A 123 5.33 -16.45 1.73
C THR A 123 5.41 -14.94 1.48
N SER A 124 4.79 -14.46 0.42
CA SER A 124 4.76 -13.02 0.11
C SER A 124 3.95 -12.21 1.12
N THR A 125 2.85 -12.74 1.67
CA THR A 125 2.13 -12.12 2.80
C THR A 125 3.01 -12.02 4.05
N SER A 126 3.79 -13.05 4.35
CA SER A 126 4.73 -13.00 5.48
C SER A 126 5.84 -11.97 5.26
N ALA A 127 6.40 -11.93 4.05
CA ALA A 127 7.42 -10.95 3.67
C ALA A 127 6.88 -9.51 3.72
N ILE A 128 5.67 -9.27 3.23
CA ILE A 128 5.11 -7.91 3.19
C ILE A 128 4.82 -7.37 4.59
N LEU A 129 4.39 -8.23 5.51
CA LEU A 129 4.22 -7.87 6.93
C LEU A 129 5.52 -7.36 7.54
N VAL A 130 6.62 -8.09 7.35
CA VAL A 130 7.94 -7.70 7.87
C VAL A 130 8.44 -6.42 7.21
N LEU A 131 8.39 -6.36 5.88
CA LEU A 131 8.86 -5.18 5.13
C LEU A 131 8.05 -3.93 5.46
N PHE A 132 6.73 -4.05 5.62
CA PHE A 132 5.86 -2.95 6.01
C PHE A 132 6.16 -2.48 7.44
N GLY A 133 6.38 -3.41 8.37
CA GLY A 133 6.79 -3.08 9.74
C GLY A 133 8.11 -2.29 9.78
N VAL A 134 9.11 -2.74 9.01
CA VAL A 134 10.39 -2.01 8.86
C VAL A 134 10.16 -0.63 8.26
N HIS A 135 9.37 -0.53 7.18
CA HIS A 135 9.06 0.74 6.54
C HIS A 135 8.40 1.73 7.51
N VAL A 136 7.38 1.31 8.25
CA VAL A 136 6.72 2.15 9.27
C VAL A 136 7.70 2.56 10.37
N ALA A 137 8.55 1.65 10.85
CA ALA A 137 9.54 1.96 11.88
C ALA A 137 10.56 3.01 11.40
N MET A 138 11.03 2.91 10.15
CA MET A 138 11.93 3.90 9.54
C MET A 138 11.28 5.29 9.44
N HIS A 139 9.96 5.33 9.27
CA HIS A 139 9.17 6.55 9.14
C HIS A 139 8.42 6.97 10.42
N TRP A 140 8.71 6.36 11.58
CA TRP A 140 7.95 6.53 12.83
C TRP A 140 7.76 7.98 13.28
N LYS A 141 8.81 8.80 13.15
CA LYS A 141 8.75 10.24 13.48
C LYS A 141 7.74 11.00 12.62
N TRP A 142 7.67 10.67 11.33
CA TRP A 142 6.71 11.28 10.42
C TRP A 142 5.28 10.80 10.73
N VAL A 143 5.09 9.51 10.99
CA VAL A 143 3.79 8.92 11.33
C VAL A 143 3.19 9.60 12.58
N THR A 144 3.98 9.69 13.65
CA THR A 144 3.52 10.33 14.90
C THR A 144 3.17 11.80 14.71
N HIS A 145 3.97 12.55 13.96
CA HIS A 145 3.67 13.95 13.62
C HIS A 145 2.37 14.09 12.80
N ALA A 146 2.19 13.24 11.79
CA ALA A 146 1.00 13.25 10.94
C ALA A 146 -0.27 12.94 11.75
N VAL A 147 -0.21 11.94 12.65
CA VAL A 147 -1.34 11.59 13.53
C VAL A 147 -1.71 12.77 14.44
N VAL A 148 -0.73 13.42 15.08
CA VAL A 148 -0.98 14.59 15.94
C VAL A 148 -1.62 15.74 15.14
N GLN A 149 -1.08 16.04 13.97
CA GLN A 149 -1.52 17.17 13.14
C GLN A 149 -2.91 16.96 12.52
N TYR A 150 -3.22 15.77 12.02
CA TYR A 150 -4.44 15.54 11.25
C TYR A 150 -5.57 14.84 12.03
N VAL A 151 -5.27 14.19 13.16
CA VAL A 151 -6.29 13.52 14.00
C VAL A 151 -6.63 14.36 15.23
N PHE A 152 -5.62 14.88 15.94
CA PHE A 152 -5.84 15.57 17.22
C PHE A 152 -5.97 17.09 17.11
N THR A 153 -5.23 17.72 16.19
CA THR A 153 -5.24 19.18 16.03
C THR A 153 -6.57 19.75 15.48
N PRO A 154 -7.34 19.06 14.61
CA PRO A 154 -8.66 19.56 14.18
C PRO A 154 -9.68 19.68 15.31
N LEU A 155 -9.50 18.96 16.43
CA LEU A 155 -10.41 19.00 17.59
C LEU A 155 -10.09 20.16 18.55
N ARG A 156 -9.04 20.95 18.28
CA ARG A 156 -8.56 22.02 19.15
C ARG A 156 -8.81 23.43 18.60
N GLN A 157 -9.52 23.57 17.48
CA GLN A 157 -10.03 24.86 17.05
C GLN A 157 -11.42 25.05 17.66
N PRO A 158 -11.58 25.82 18.76
CA PRO A 158 -12.87 26.38 19.08
C PRO A 158 -13.25 27.29 17.92
N ASN A 159 -14.44 27.07 17.37
CA ASN A 159 -15.05 27.95 16.37
C ASN A 159 -14.89 29.41 16.82
N SER A 160 -14.16 30.21 16.03
CA SER A 160 -14.15 31.67 16.15
C SER A 160 -15.28 32.25 15.30
#